data_AF-A0A9D9T770-F1
#
_entry.id   AF-A0A9D9T770-F1
#
_cell.length_a   1.000
_cell.length_b   1.000
_cell.length_c   1.000
_cell.angle_alpha   90.00
_cell.angle_beta   90.00
_cell.angle_gamma   90.00
#
_symmetry.space_group_name_H-M   'P 1'
#
loop_
_entity.id
_entity.type
_entity.pdbx_description
1 polymer ?
#
loop_
_entity_poly.entity_id
_entity_poly.type
_entity_poly.pdbx_seq_one_letter_code
_entity_poly.pdbx_strand_id
1 'polypeptide(L)' 'MMQAFFIAVGILFIAILLLAVKILFTKKGKFPPLHINENVALRKKGVTCAHSQDKKEQNKTV' A
#
# COMPACT_ATOMS: atom_id res chain seq x y z
N MET A 1 -28.06 -23.22 -2.66
CA MET A 1 -26.68 -23.49 -2.19
C MET A 1 -25.66 -23.17 -3.29
N MET A 2 -25.60 -23.94 -4.39
CA MET A 2 -24.59 -23.74 -5.45
C MET A 2 -24.71 -22.40 -6.20
N GLN A 3 -25.91 -21.86 -6.39
CA GLN A 3 -26.10 -20.56 -7.04
C GLN A 3 -25.41 -19.41 -6.29
N ALA A 4 -25.53 -19.38 -4.95
CA ALA A 4 -24.87 -18.37 -4.13
C ALA A 4 -23.34 -18.47 -4.20
N PHE A 5 -22.80 -19.70 -4.31
CA PHE A 5 -21.38 -19.93 -4.49
C PHE A 5 -20.86 -19.33 -5.80
N PHE A 6 -21.53 -19.60 -6.93
CA PHE A 6 -21.14 -19.04 -8.22
C PHE A 6 -21.26 -17.51 -8.27
N ILE A 7 -22.28 -16.95 -7.63
CA ILE A 7 -22.43 -15.49 -7.51
C ILE A 7 -21.26 -14.90 -6.70
N ALA A 8 -20.89 -15.49 -5.57
CA ALA A 8 -19.78 -15.03 -4.75
C ALA A 8 -18.44 -15.09 -5.51
N VAL A 9 -18.17 -16.20 -6.21
CA VAL A 9 -16.97 -16.35 -7.03
C VAL A 9 -16.94 -15.32 -8.16
N GLY A 10 -18.07 -15.09 -8.84
CA GLY A 10 -18.17 -14.09 -9.90
C GLY A 10 -17.87 -12.66 -9.41
N ILE A 11 -18.41 -12.28 -8.26
CA ILE A 11 -18.14 -10.96 -7.65
C ILE A 11 -16.66 -10.82 -7.28
N LEU A 12 -16.08 -11.85 -6.65
CA LEU A 12 -14.67 -11.84 -6.26
C LEU A 12 -13.75 -11.73 -7.49
N PHE A 13 -14.07 -12.46 -8.55
CA PHE A 13 -13.32 -12.44 -9.80
C PHE A 13 -13.34 -11.04 -10.43
N ILE A 14 -14.51 -10.39 -10.51
CA ILE A 14 -14.64 -9.02 -11.02
C ILE A 14 -13.83 -8.04 -10.17
N ALA A 15 -13.86 -8.16 -8.84
CA ALA A 15 -13.09 -7.30 -7.94
C ALA A 15 -11.57 -7.43 -8.18
N ILE A 16 -11.06 -8.64 -8.37
CA ILE A 16 -9.65 -8.90 -8.68
C ILE A 16 -9.27 -8.31 -10.04
N LEU A 17 -10.12 -8.48 -11.06
CA LEU A 17 -9.88 -7.90 -12.39
C LEU A 17 -9.80 -6.38 -12.35
N LEU A 18 -10.74 -5.72 -11.65
CA LEU A 18 -10.74 -4.27 -11.49
C LEU A 18 -9.48 -3.78 -10.74
N LEU A 19 -9.05 -4.52 -9.72
CA LEU A 19 -7.82 -4.22 -8.99
C LEU A 19 -6.59 -4.36 -9.90
N ALA A 20 -6.52 -5.43 -10.71
CA ALA A 20 -5.43 -5.68 -11.64
C ALA A 20 -5.33 -4.58 -12.71
N VAL A 21 -6.45 -4.23 -13.35
CA VAL A 21 -6.53 -3.12 -14.31
C VAL A 21 -6.03 -1.83 -13.65
N LYS A 22 -6.51 -1.49 -12.46
CA LYS A 22 -6.05 -0.29 -11.74
C LYS A 22 -4.53 -0.31 -11.53
N ILE A 23 -3.95 -1.41 -11.09
CA ILE A 23 -2.50 -1.49 -10.82
C ILE A 23 -1.69 -1.34 -12.11
N LEU A 24 -2.08 -2.03 -13.18
CA LEU A 24 -1.38 -2.00 -14.46
C LEU A 24 -1.43 -0.61 -15.10
N PHE A 25 -2.62 0.01 -15.17
CA PHE A 25 -2.80 1.29 -15.86
C PHE A 25 -2.41 2.51 -15.00
N THR A 26 -2.59 2.50 -13.68
CA THR A 26 -2.35 3.69 -12.83
C THR A 26 -0.99 3.72 -12.14
N LYS A 27 -0.31 2.57 -11.98
CA LYS A 27 0.90 2.48 -11.15
C LYS A 27 2.13 1.94 -11.88
N LYS A 28 2.24 2.13 -13.21
CA LYS A 28 3.37 1.60 -14.02
C LYS A 28 3.66 0.11 -13.71
N GLY A 29 2.63 -0.66 -13.37
CA GLY A 29 2.75 -2.07 -12.96
C GLY A 29 3.46 -2.32 -11.62
N LYS A 30 3.71 -1.31 -10.77
CA LYS A 30 4.35 -1.48 -9.46
C LYS A 30 3.38 -1.20 -8.32
N PHE A 31 3.38 -2.05 -7.31
CA PHE A 31 2.70 -1.72 -6.06
C PHE A 31 3.39 -0.53 -5.37
N PRO A 32 2.64 0.32 -4.64
CA PRO A 32 3.25 1.38 -3.86
C PRO A 32 4.27 0.80 -2.88
N PRO A 33 5.38 1.52 -2.61
CA PRO A 33 6.39 1.06 -1.67
C PRO A 33 5.76 0.86 -0.29
N LEU A 34 5.88 -0.36 0.25
CA LEU A 34 5.34 -0.71 1.57
C LEU A 34 6.24 -0.18 2.69
N HIS A 35 7.52 0.06 2.41
CA HIS A 35 8.45 0.67 3.35
C HIS A 35 8.31 2.20 3.36
N ILE A 36 8.15 2.77 4.55
CA ILE A 36 7.99 4.22 4.78
C ILE A 36 9.14 5.02 4.14
N ASN A 37 10.37 4.51 4.25
CA ASN A 37 11.58 5.18 3.75
C ASN A 37 11.62 5.29 2.21
N GLU A 38 11.07 4.29 1.52
CA GLU A 38 11.02 4.23 0.05
C GLU A 38 9.87 5.06 -0.52
N ASN A 39 8.88 5.42 0.31
CA ASN A 39 7.76 6.24 -0.12
C ASN A 39 8.12 7.73 -0.18
N VAL A 40 8.38 8.21 -1.40
CA VAL A 40 8.69 9.62 -1.69
C VAL A 40 7.61 10.57 -1.16
N ALA A 41 6.33 10.18 -1.20
CA ALA A 41 5.24 11.02 -0.74
C ALA A 41 5.26 11.22 0.78
N LEU A 42 5.61 10.18 1.56
CA LEU A 42 5.76 10.28 3.02
C LEU A 42 7.01 11.07 3.39
N ARG A 43 8.10 10.87 2.64
CA ARG A 43 9.35 11.62 2.84
C ARG A 43 9.16 13.13 2.61
N LYS A 44 8.39 13.52 1.58
CA LYS A 44 8.01 14.93 1.35
C LYS A 44 7.18 15.53 2.49
N LYS A 45 6.43 14.70 3.23
CA LYS A 45 5.66 15.10 4.41
C LYS A 45 6.47 15.07 5.71
N GLY A 46 7.76 14.74 5.65
CA GLY A 46 8.62 14.62 6.84
C GLY A 46 8.34 13.40 7.72
N VAL A 47 7.49 12.46 7.27
CA VAL A 47 7.14 11.26 8.03
C VAL A 47 8.25 10.22 7.87
N THR A 48 8.85 9.79 8.98
CA THR A 48 9.87 8.73 9.01
C THR A 48 9.41 7.55 9.87
N CYS A 49 10.09 6.41 9.79
CA CYS A 49 9.78 5.28 10.66
C CYS A 49 9.95 5.64 12.14
N ALA A 50 9.20 4.99 13.04
CA ALA A 50 9.25 5.23 14.48
C ALA A 50 10.69 5.18 15.02
N HIS A 51 11.43 4.13 14.67
CA HIS A 51 12.83 3.97 15.11
C HIS A 51 13.75 5.13 14.69
N SER A 52 13.56 5.67 13.48
CA SER A 52 14.34 6.85 13.04
C SER A 52 13.87 8.14 13.73
N GLN A 53 12.61 8.24 14.14
CA GLN A 53 12.12 9.37 14.93
C GLN A 53 12.70 9.30 16.33
N ASP A 54 12.64 8.14 16.98
CA ASP A 54 13.17 7.90 18.33
C ASP A 54 14.67 8.23 18.40
N LYS A 55 15.46 7.74 17.44
CA LYS A 55 16.91 8.03 17.38
C LYS A 55 17.21 9.51 17.18
N LYS A 56 16.42 10.22 16.37
CA LYS A 56 16.57 11.67 16.19
C LYS A 56 16.25 12.42 17.47
N GLU A 57 15.22 12.01 18.19
CA GLU A 57 14.83 12.62 19.45
C GLU A 57 15.88 12.37 20.54
N GLN A 58 16.41 11.14 20.64
CA GLN A 58 17.52 10.82 21.54
C GLN A 58 18.76 11.70 21.28
N ASN A 59 19.06 11.99 20.01
CA ASN A 59 20.20 12.84 19.64
C ASN A 59 19.95 14.35 19.84
N LYS A 60 18.70 14.78 20.04
CA LYS A 60 18.39 16.19 20.35
C LYS A 60 18.54 16.52 21.82
N THR A 61 18.47 15.51 22.69
CA THR A 61 18.54 15.68 24.14
C THR A 61 19.99 15.73 24.67
N VAL A 62 20.99 15.67 23.77
CA VAL A 62 22.42 15.81 24.08
C VAL A 62 22.92 17.20 23.69
#